data_AF-A0AAV8ZA45-F1
#
_entry.id   AF-A0AAV8ZA45-F1
#
_cell.length_a   1.000
_cell.length_b   1.000
_cell.length_c   1.000
_cell.angle_alpha   90.00
_cell.angle_beta   90.00
_cell.angle_gamma   90.00
#
_symmetry.space_group_name_H-M   'P 1'
#
loop_
_entity.id
_entity.type
_entity.pdbx_description
1 polymer ?
#
loop_
_entity_poly.entity_id
_entity_poly.type
_entity_poly.pdbx_seq_one_letter_code
_entity_poly.pdbx_strand_id
1 'polypeptide(L)'
;MPRNGDISGNRIFKQNRILPFKQKFRHTLEEGDEAKRLDFCLEMGNRDLNDVGFHKPILFSDESTFSTNGVVSSQHCRYRTRMFFQQDGCPAHHAVTVRNWLNSKFNEHWIGRDGPILWPPRSPDLTILDFYLWERLKQIVYREPLENDEEQLKTRTKSAVKSLSIEEIRNSFNEFRARIEICAEKGGALFE
;
A
#
# COMPACT_ATOMS: atom_id res chain seq x y z
N MET A 1 -35.72 11.15 29.33
CA MET A 1 -34.84 9.97 29.15
C MET A 1 -34.48 9.84 27.67
N PRO A 2 -33.39 10.44 27.16
CA PRO A 2 -32.97 10.21 25.77
C PRO A 2 -32.02 9.01 25.69
N ARG A 3 -32.28 8.13 24.72
CA ARG A 3 -31.41 7.02 24.32
C ARG A 3 -30.26 7.54 23.45
N ASN A 4 -29.11 6.91 23.63
CA ASN A 4 -27.81 7.22 23.06
C ASN A 4 -27.87 7.49 21.55
N GLY A 5 -27.26 8.60 21.14
CA GLY A 5 -27.16 9.03 19.76
C GLY A 5 -26.10 8.25 19.00
N ASP A 6 -26.50 7.74 17.85
CA ASP A 6 -25.60 7.26 16.80
C ASP A 6 -24.73 8.42 16.32
N ILE A 7 -23.44 8.38 16.67
CA ILE A 7 -22.44 9.32 16.18
C ILE A 7 -22.01 8.81 14.80
N SER A 8 -22.75 9.18 13.76
CA SER A 8 -22.32 8.93 12.38
C SER A 8 -20.97 9.63 12.14
N GLY A 9 -19.94 8.91 11.67
CA GLY A 9 -18.59 9.44 11.42
C GLY A 9 -18.57 10.75 10.61
N ASN A 10 -19.57 10.97 9.76
CA ASN A 10 -19.81 12.21 9.01
C ASN A 10 -19.83 13.49 9.86
N ARG A 11 -20.18 13.42 11.15
CA ARG A 11 -20.23 14.59 12.05
C ARG A 11 -18.84 15.02 12.53
N ILE A 12 -17.92 14.06 12.71
CA ILE A 12 -16.53 14.30 13.14
C ILE A 12 -15.73 14.97 12.02
N PHE A 13 -15.95 14.55 10.76
CA PHE A 13 -15.28 15.15 9.59
C PHE A 13 -15.67 16.62 9.37
N LYS A 14 -16.95 16.97 9.56
CA LYS A 14 -17.43 18.36 9.47
C LYS A 14 -16.90 19.25 10.59
N GLN A 15 -16.78 18.75 11.82
CA GLN A 15 -16.27 19.53 12.96
C GLN A 15 -14.78 19.88 12.83
N ASN A 16 -13.99 19.05 12.14
CA ASN A 16 -12.55 19.25 11.99
C ASN A 16 -12.14 19.90 10.66
N ARG A 17 -13.09 20.36 9.82
CA ARG A 17 -12.83 20.86 8.45
C ARG A 17 -11.97 19.89 7.60
N ILE A 18 -12.08 18.59 7.89
CA ILE A 18 -11.41 17.56 7.10
C ILE A 18 -12.32 17.29 5.91
N LEU A 19 -11.95 17.83 4.74
CA LEU A 19 -12.57 17.41 3.49
C LEU A 19 -12.09 15.98 3.22
N PRO A 20 -12.98 14.98 3.14
CA PRO A 20 -12.59 13.64 2.71
C PRO A 20 -12.09 13.75 1.26
N PHE A 21 -10.79 13.56 1.06
CA PHE A 21 -10.23 13.47 -0.28
C PHE A 21 -10.68 12.13 -0.86
N LYS A 22 -11.60 12.17 -1.82
CA LYS A 22 -12.00 10.97 -2.55
C LYS A 22 -10.86 10.53 -3.45
N GLN A 23 -10.34 9.32 -3.22
CA GLN A 23 -9.44 8.65 -4.17
C GLN A 23 -10.15 8.58 -5.52
N LYS A 24 -9.78 9.46 -6.46
CA LYS A 24 -10.18 9.30 -7.85
C LYS A 24 -9.28 8.22 -8.43
N PHE A 25 -9.83 7.05 -8.72
CA PHE A 25 -9.17 6.06 -9.55
C PHE A 25 -8.79 6.70 -10.88
N ARG A 26 -7.51 7.05 -11.03
CA ARG A 26 -7.01 7.69 -12.26
C ARG A 26 -6.88 6.68 -13.41
N HIS A 27 -6.96 5.40 -13.09
CA HIS A 27 -6.80 4.29 -14.02
C HIS A 27 -8.11 3.50 -14.06
N THR A 28 -8.79 3.54 -15.20
CA THR A 28 -9.89 2.62 -15.51
C THR A 28 -9.29 1.22 -15.73
N LEU A 29 -9.97 0.17 -15.28
CA LEU A 29 -9.58 -1.20 -15.59
C LEU A 29 -9.69 -1.46 -17.10
N GLU A 30 -8.73 -2.20 -17.64
CA GLU A 30 -8.76 -2.72 -19.00
C GLU A 30 -9.34 -4.14 -19.02
N GLU A 31 -9.67 -4.63 -20.22
CA GLU A 31 -10.15 -6.00 -20.41
C GLU A 31 -9.15 -7.02 -19.84
N GLY A 32 -9.65 -7.93 -18.99
CA GLY A 32 -8.85 -8.96 -18.32
C GLY A 32 -8.15 -8.52 -17.03
N ASP A 33 -8.22 -7.25 -16.62
CA ASP A 33 -7.66 -6.81 -15.34
C ASP A 33 -8.43 -7.36 -14.15
N GLU A 34 -9.76 -7.38 -14.22
CA GLU A 34 -10.61 -7.92 -13.16
C GLU A 34 -10.25 -9.38 -12.87
N ALA A 35 -10.06 -10.19 -13.91
CA ALA A 35 -9.61 -11.57 -13.77
C ALA A 35 -8.25 -11.66 -13.05
N LYS A 36 -7.24 -10.88 -13.47
CA LYS A 36 -5.92 -10.86 -12.83
C LYS A 36 -5.98 -10.38 -11.37
N ARG A 37 -6.85 -9.41 -11.09
CA ARG A 37 -7.11 -8.90 -9.73
C ARG A 37 -7.76 -9.98 -8.87
N LEU A 38 -8.74 -10.69 -9.40
CA LEU A 38 -9.41 -11.80 -8.73
C LEU A 38 -8.42 -12.93 -8.43
N ASP A 39 -7.63 -13.36 -9.42
CA ASP A 39 -6.61 -14.41 -9.27
C ASP A 39 -5.65 -14.08 -8.13
N PHE A 40 -5.14 -12.84 -8.11
CA PHE A 40 -4.28 -12.36 -7.03
C PHE A 40 -4.99 -12.42 -5.67
N CYS A 41 -6.24 -11.97 -5.59
CA CYS A 41 -6.97 -11.93 -4.32
C CYS A 41 -7.25 -13.34 -3.79
N LEU A 42 -7.60 -14.29 -4.67
CA LEU A 42 -7.79 -15.69 -4.31
C LEU A 42 -6.47 -16.33 -3.88
N GLU A 43 -5.36 -16.06 -4.57
CA GLU A 43 -4.04 -16.55 -4.17
C GLU A 43 -3.65 -16.04 -2.79
N MET A 44 -3.80 -14.73 -2.55
CA MET A 44 -3.49 -14.09 -1.26
C MET A 44 -4.39 -14.61 -0.13
N GLY A 45 -5.69 -14.79 -0.40
CA GLY A 45 -6.63 -15.38 0.56
C GLY A 45 -6.24 -16.82 0.92
N ASN A 46 -5.90 -17.65 -0.07
CA ASN A 46 -5.43 -19.01 0.16
C ASN A 46 -4.12 -19.05 0.98
N ARG A 47 -3.18 -18.13 0.72
CA ARG A 47 -1.94 -18.02 1.49
C ARG A 47 -2.22 -17.66 2.96
N ASP A 48 -3.11 -16.72 3.21
CA ASP A 48 -3.47 -16.33 4.58
C ASP A 48 -4.28 -17.40 5.33
N LEU A 49 -5.04 -18.25 4.62
CA LEU A 49 -5.68 -19.44 5.20
C LEU A 49 -4.66 -20.52 5.60
N ASN A 50 -3.61 -20.70 4.80
CA ASN A 50 -2.56 -21.71 5.05
C ASN A 50 -1.50 -21.23 6.07
N ASP A 51 -1.23 -19.93 6.11
CA ASP A 51 -0.30 -19.27 7.03
C ASP A 51 -0.98 -18.02 7.61
N VAL A 52 -1.63 -18.20 8.77
CA VAL A 52 -2.43 -17.15 9.39
C VAL A 52 -1.58 -15.92 9.68
N GLY A 53 -1.85 -14.82 8.97
CA GLY A 53 -1.09 -13.59 9.08
C GLY A 53 0.03 -13.44 8.05
N PHE A 54 0.00 -14.19 6.95
CA PHE A 54 0.89 -14.05 5.79
C PHE A 54 1.02 -12.61 5.28
N HIS A 55 -0.05 -11.81 5.40
CA HIS A 55 -0.06 -10.42 4.99
C HIS A 55 0.82 -9.49 5.85
N LYS A 56 1.10 -9.86 7.11
CA LYS A 56 1.87 -9.04 8.07
C LYS A 56 3.35 -8.87 7.73
N PRO A 57 4.07 -9.91 7.27
CA PRO A 57 5.47 -9.77 6.86
C PRO A 57 5.67 -9.20 5.44
N ILE A 58 4.63 -8.67 4.78
CA ILE A 58 4.78 -8.01 3.48
C ILE A 58 5.38 -6.63 3.66
N LEU A 59 6.50 -6.38 3.00
CA LEU A 59 7.13 -5.07 2.89
C LEU A 59 6.66 -4.40 1.61
N PHE A 60 5.68 -3.51 1.74
CA PHE A 60 5.22 -2.66 0.63
C PHE A 60 6.25 -1.58 0.31
N SER A 61 6.50 -1.37 -0.98
CA SER A 61 7.36 -0.30 -1.48
C SER A 61 6.74 0.38 -2.69
N ASP A 62 6.89 1.69 -2.76
CA ASP A 62 6.46 2.56 -3.87
C ASP A 62 7.57 3.60 -4.11
N GLU A 63 7.73 4.04 -5.35
CA GLU A 63 8.85 4.87 -5.83
C GLU A 63 10.25 4.36 -5.42
N SER A 64 10.70 3.25 -5.99
CA SER A 64 12.08 2.77 -5.79
C SER A 64 13.05 3.43 -6.77
N THR A 65 13.80 4.45 -6.33
CA THR A 65 14.96 4.95 -7.10
C THR A 65 16.19 4.08 -6.82
N PHE A 66 16.67 3.36 -7.82
CA PHE A 66 17.93 2.61 -7.75
C PHE A 66 19.12 3.56 -7.95
N SER A 67 20.07 3.57 -7.01
CA SER A 67 21.31 4.34 -7.16
C SER A 67 22.32 3.59 -8.03
N THR A 68 23.13 4.33 -8.79
CA THR A 68 24.20 3.81 -9.67
C THR A 68 25.28 3.03 -8.91
N ASN A 69 25.33 3.16 -7.58
CA ASN A 69 26.35 2.54 -6.75
C ASN A 69 25.88 1.23 -6.11
N GLY A 70 24.60 0.86 -6.26
CA GLY A 70 24.06 -0.45 -5.86
C GLY A 70 24.08 -0.76 -4.36
N VAL A 71 24.45 0.20 -3.50
CA VAL A 71 24.54 -0.01 -2.06
C VAL A 71 23.19 0.27 -1.40
N VAL A 72 22.41 -0.79 -1.21
CA VAL A 72 21.31 -0.81 -0.23
C VAL A 72 21.88 -1.35 1.07
N SER A 73 21.70 -0.62 2.18
CA SER A 73 22.17 -1.02 3.51
C SER A 73 21.78 -2.46 3.84
N SER A 74 22.79 -3.32 4.02
CA SER A 74 22.63 -4.74 4.42
C SER A 74 22.09 -4.91 5.84
N GLN A 75 22.02 -3.83 6.63
CA GLN A 75 21.47 -3.87 7.99
C GLN A 75 19.94 -4.03 8.01
N HIS A 76 19.22 -3.59 6.96
CA HIS A 76 17.80 -3.89 6.77
C HIS A 76 17.53 -5.29 6.20
N CYS A 77 18.59 -6.04 5.83
CA CYS A 77 18.52 -7.30 5.10
C CYS A 77 18.53 -8.55 6.00
N ARG A 78 18.72 -8.41 7.33
CA ARG A 78 18.80 -9.54 8.26
C ARG A 78 17.45 -10.14 8.69
N TYR A 79 16.32 -9.48 8.42
CA TYR A 79 14.97 -9.98 8.75
C TYR A 79 14.37 -10.94 7.69
N ARG A 80 15.16 -11.36 6.69
CA ARG A 80 14.68 -11.69 5.33
C ARG A 80 14.22 -13.11 5.00
N THR A 81 14.24 -14.09 5.91
CA THR A 81 13.78 -15.44 5.53
C THR A 81 12.27 -15.61 5.56
N ARG A 82 11.51 -14.67 6.15
CA ARG A 82 10.04 -14.74 6.26
C ARG A 82 9.30 -13.54 5.67
N MET A 83 10.01 -12.59 5.07
CA MET A 83 9.41 -11.35 4.56
C MET A 83 9.16 -11.43 3.06
N PHE A 84 8.00 -10.92 2.62
CA PHE A 84 7.69 -10.78 1.21
C PHE A 84 7.90 -9.33 0.77
N PHE A 85 8.73 -9.09 -0.23
CA PHE A 85 8.91 -7.74 -0.76
C PHE A 85 7.88 -7.45 -1.85
N GLN A 86 7.12 -6.37 -1.75
CA GLN A 86 6.14 -5.99 -2.77
C GLN A 86 6.62 -4.77 -3.56
N GLN A 87 6.60 -4.90 -4.89
CA GLN A 87 6.76 -3.80 -5.84
C GLN A 87 5.55 -3.67 -6.74
N ASP A 88 5.22 -2.43 -7.10
CA ASP A 88 4.20 -2.12 -8.08
C ASP A 88 4.67 -2.47 -9.51
N GLY A 89 3.71 -2.63 -10.43
CA GLY A 89 3.98 -3.07 -11.80
C GLY A 89 4.58 -2.00 -12.74
N CYS A 90 5.14 -0.91 -12.20
CA CYS A 90 5.67 0.22 -12.97
C CYS A 90 6.78 -0.24 -13.96
N PRO A 91 6.77 0.21 -15.24
CA PRO A 91 7.73 -0.26 -16.26
C PRO A 91 9.20 -0.14 -15.89
N ALA A 92 9.58 0.85 -15.06
CA ALA A 92 10.96 1.03 -14.59
C ALA A 92 11.45 -0.16 -13.73
N HIS A 93 10.55 -0.97 -13.17
CA HIS A 93 10.83 -2.08 -12.27
C HIS A 93 10.89 -3.45 -12.98
N HIS A 94 10.77 -3.49 -14.32
CA HIS A 94 10.59 -4.73 -15.09
C HIS A 94 11.89 -5.38 -15.60
N ALA A 95 13.04 -4.73 -15.42
CA ALA A 95 14.30 -5.22 -15.95
C ALA A 95 14.67 -6.61 -15.40
N VAL A 96 15.13 -7.52 -16.28
CA VAL A 96 15.57 -8.88 -15.90
C VAL A 96 16.60 -8.85 -14.76
N THR A 97 17.53 -7.89 -14.80
CA THR A 97 18.55 -7.71 -13.77
C THR A 97 17.94 -7.42 -12.38
N VAL A 98 16.86 -6.63 -12.33
CA VAL A 98 16.14 -6.32 -11.08
C VAL A 98 15.47 -7.59 -10.56
N ARG A 99 14.79 -8.35 -11.43
CA ARG A 99 14.15 -9.61 -11.05
C ARG A 99 15.14 -10.67 -10.53
N ASN A 100 16.28 -10.83 -11.21
CA ASN A 100 17.34 -11.74 -10.75
C ASN A 100 17.90 -11.33 -9.38
N TRP A 101 18.08 -10.01 -9.18
CA TRP A 101 18.49 -9.50 -7.88
C TRP A 101 17.44 -9.75 -6.80
N LEU A 102 16.15 -9.53 -7.09
CA LEU A 102 15.05 -9.80 -6.15
C LEU A 102 14.96 -11.28 -5.78
N ASN A 103 15.06 -12.18 -6.77
CA ASN A 103 15.11 -13.63 -6.54
C ASN A 103 16.25 -14.01 -5.59
N SER A 104 17.46 -13.52 -5.85
CA SER A 104 18.62 -13.79 -4.99
C SER A 104 18.49 -13.16 -3.60
N LYS A 105 17.94 -11.96 -3.51
CA LYS A 105 17.91 -11.17 -2.26
C LYS A 105 16.77 -11.49 -1.32
N PHE A 106 15.65 -11.98 -1.84
CA PHE A 106 14.46 -12.34 -1.08
C PHE A 106 14.15 -13.84 -1.19
N ASN A 107 15.04 -14.64 -1.78
CA ASN A 107 14.86 -16.09 -1.95
C ASN A 107 13.49 -16.41 -2.58
N GLU A 108 13.14 -15.68 -3.66
CA GLU A 108 11.83 -15.76 -4.34
C GLU A 108 10.60 -15.33 -3.52
N HIS A 109 10.79 -14.74 -2.33
CA HIS A 109 9.70 -14.16 -1.53
C HIS A 109 9.47 -12.70 -1.92
N TRP A 110 8.95 -12.47 -3.13
CA TRP A 110 8.54 -11.14 -3.56
C TRP A 110 7.32 -11.15 -4.48
N ILE A 111 6.59 -10.04 -4.48
CA ILE A 111 5.33 -9.82 -5.17
C ILE A 111 5.57 -8.67 -6.16
N GLY A 112 5.23 -8.88 -7.42
CA GLY A 112 5.44 -7.84 -8.44
C GLY A 112 5.11 -8.34 -9.84
N ARG A 113 5.38 -7.50 -10.83
CA ARG A 113 5.16 -7.86 -12.24
C ARG A 113 6.16 -8.94 -12.68
N ASP A 114 5.65 -10.07 -13.15
CA ASP A 114 6.42 -11.29 -13.49
C ASP A 114 7.28 -11.83 -12.34
N GLY A 115 6.83 -11.61 -11.10
CA GLY A 115 7.41 -12.19 -9.90
C GLY A 115 6.80 -13.55 -9.55
N PRO A 116 7.33 -14.21 -8.49
CA PRO A 116 6.78 -15.46 -7.95
C PRO A 116 5.31 -15.35 -7.52
N ILE A 117 4.90 -14.16 -7.07
CA ILE A 117 3.50 -13.79 -6.88
C ILE A 117 3.22 -12.58 -7.77
N LEU A 118 2.22 -12.68 -8.64
CA LEU A 118 1.90 -11.65 -9.62
C LEU A 118 1.13 -10.51 -8.95
N TRP A 119 1.70 -9.30 -8.93
CA TRP A 119 0.95 -8.12 -8.53
C TRP A 119 -0.06 -7.74 -9.62
N PRO A 120 -1.34 -7.51 -9.29
CA PRO A 120 -2.35 -7.22 -10.29
C PRO A 120 -2.18 -5.81 -10.89
N PRO A 121 -2.48 -5.64 -12.19
CA PRO A 121 -2.38 -4.33 -12.83
C PRO A 121 -3.39 -3.33 -12.21
N ARG A 122 -3.05 -2.03 -12.26
CA ARG A 122 -3.96 -0.91 -11.91
C ARG A 122 -4.74 -1.13 -10.61
N SER A 123 -4.04 -1.56 -9.56
CA SER A 123 -4.62 -1.89 -8.26
C SER A 123 -4.11 -1.00 -7.11
N PRO A 124 -4.27 0.34 -7.20
CA PRO A 124 -3.89 1.25 -6.11
C PRO A 124 -4.79 1.07 -4.87
N ASP A 125 -5.98 0.49 -5.01
CA ASP A 125 -6.85 0.10 -3.90
C ASP A 125 -6.33 -1.10 -3.11
N LEU A 126 -5.33 -1.83 -3.62
CA LEU A 126 -4.73 -2.98 -2.95
C LEU A 126 -3.33 -2.68 -2.36
N THR A 127 -2.74 -1.51 -2.59
CA THR A 127 -1.46 -1.15 -1.95
C THR A 127 -1.66 -0.24 -0.75
N ILE A 128 -1.12 -0.66 0.40
CA ILE A 128 -1.12 0.11 1.66
C ILE A 128 -0.54 1.52 1.46
N LEU A 129 0.39 1.67 0.52
CA LEU A 129 1.03 2.95 0.28
C LEU A 129 0.06 3.94 -0.36
N ASP A 130 -0.72 3.51 -1.36
CA ASP A 130 -1.68 4.41 -2.04
C ASP A 130 -2.94 4.66 -1.20
N PHE A 131 -3.61 3.60 -0.73
CA PHE A 131 -4.91 3.77 -0.05
C PHE A 131 -4.77 4.33 1.36
N TYR A 132 -3.60 4.24 1.97
CA TYR A 132 -3.38 4.70 3.35
C TYR A 132 -2.22 5.68 3.47
N LEU A 133 -0.97 5.27 3.22
CA LEU A 133 0.20 6.08 3.62
C LEU A 133 0.22 7.44 2.92
N TRP A 134 0.15 7.46 1.59
CA TRP A 134 0.24 8.68 0.81
C TRP A 134 -0.94 9.60 1.08
N GLU A 135 -2.15 9.06 1.19
CA GLU A 135 -3.31 9.86 1.56
C GLU A 135 -3.14 10.47 2.95
N ARG A 136 -2.75 9.66 3.94
CA ARG A 136 -2.59 10.10 5.33
C ARG A 136 -1.51 11.17 5.46
N LEU A 137 -0.37 10.99 4.80
CA LEU A 137 0.69 11.99 4.77
C LEU A 137 0.23 13.29 4.13
N LYS A 138 -0.50 13.23 3.00
CA LYS A 138 -1.06 14.43 2.36
C LYS A 138 -2.02 15.17 3.30
N GLN A 139 -2.89 14.46 4.02
CA GLN A 139 -3.79 15.07 5.00
C GLN A 139 -3.05 15.80 6.13
N ILE A 140 -1.90 15.29 6.57
CA ILE A 140 -1.09 15.93 7.63
C ILE A 140 -0.28 17.11 7.06
N VAL A 141 0.43 16.90 5.96
CA VAL A 141 1.36 17.88 5.37
C VAL A 141 0.62 19.12 4.88
N TYR A 142 -0.52 18.92 4.23
CA TYR A 142 -1.33 19.99 3.64
C TYR A 142 -2.47 20.47 4.56
N ARG A 143 -2.47 20.07 5.84
CA ARG A 143 -3.44 20.55 6.82
C ARG A 143 -3.46 22.08 6.91
N GLU A 144 -2.27 22.67 6.89
CA GLU A 144 -2.07 24.12 6.82
C GLU A 144 -1.45 24.48 5.47
N PRO A 145 -1.73 25.68 4.92
CA PRO A 145 -1.11 26.14 3.69
C PRO A 145 0.42 26.07 3.75
N LEU A 146 1.03 25.81 2.59
CA LEU A 146 2.48 25.91 2.38
C LEU A 146 2.76 27.20 1.63
N GLU A 147 3.82 27.91 2.01
CA GLU A 147 4.23 29.16 1.36
C GLU A 147 5.14 28.92 0.13
N ASN A 148 5.01 27.76 -0.52
CA ASN A 148 5.90 27.27 -1.59
C ASN A 148 7.38 27.10 -1.17
N ASP A 149 7.64 26.87 0.11
CA ASP A 149 8.97 26.59 0.66
C ASP A 149 9.27 25.08 0.67
N GLU A 150 10.31 24.68 -0.06
CA GLU A 150 10.79 23.30 -0.14
C GLU A 150 11.27 22.76 1.22
N GLU A 151 11.95 23.57 2.02
CA GLU A 151 12.43 23.15 3.34
C GLU A 151 11.29 22.98 4.33
N GLN A 152 10.27 23.83 4.24
CA GLN A 152 9.03 23.65 4.98
C GLN A 152 8.34 22.32 4.57
N LEU A 153 8.25 22.03 3.27
CA LEU A 153 7.66 20.77 2.79
C LEU A 153 8.43 19.56 3.31
N LYS A 154 9.77 19.54 3.19
CA LYS A 154 10.62 18.47 3.73
C LYS A 154 10.42 18.28 5.23
N THR A 155 10.38 19.38 5.99
CA THR A 155 10.24 19.36 7.45
C THR A 155 8.88 18.83 7.86
N ARG A 156 7.80 19.25 7.20
CA ARG A 156 6.45 18.76 7.47
C ARG A 156 6.29 17.29 7.09
N THR A 157 6.81 16.86 5.95
CA THR A 157 6.77 15.44 5.55
C THR A 157 7.51 14.57 6.56
N LYS A 158 8.71 14.95 7.01
CA LYS A 158 9.43 14.23 8.07
C LYS A 158 8.65 14.17 9.38
N SER A 159 8.01 15.28 9.76
CA SER A 159 7.20 15.34 10.98
C SER A 159 5.93 14.49 10.87
N ALA A 160 5.29 14.49 9.71
CA ALA A 160 4.10 13.68 9.42
C ALA A 160 4.41 12.19 9.55
N VAL A 161 5.50 11.71 8.92
CA VAL A 161 5.94 10.31 9.04
C VAL A 161 6.20 9.94 10.51
N LYS A 162 6.88 10.80 11.27
CA LYS A 162 7.15 10.58 12.70
C LYS A 162 5.89 10.59 13.57
N SER A 163 4.83 11.24 13.13
CA SER A 163 3.57 11.32 13.87
C SER A 163 2.67 10.11 13.69
N LEU A 164 2.94 9.25 12.68
CA LEU A 164 2.16 8.03 12.46
C LEU A 164 2.38 7.05 13.61
N SER A 165 1.28 6.58 14.20
CA SER A 165 1.37 5.57 15.25
C SER A 165 1.59 4.18 14.66
N ILE A 166 2.29 3.32 15.41
CA ILE A 166 2.49 1.92 15.02
C ILE A 166 1.13 1.21 14.87
N GLU A 167 0.14 1.57 15.69
CA GLU A 167 -1.18 0.96 15.64
C GLU A 167 -1.94 1.34 14.36
N GLU A 168 -1.85 2.59 13.93
CA GLU A 168 -2.43 3.05 12.66
C GLU A 168 -1.81 2.28 11.47
N ILE A 169 -0.49 2.08 11.50
CA ILE A 169 0.22 1.28 10.48
C ILE A 169 -0.21 -0.18 10.55
N ARG A 170 -0.35 -0.79 11.73
CA ARG A 170 -0.83 -2.19 11.84
C ARG A 170 -2.25 -2.36 11.32
N ASN A 171 -3.12 -1.38 11.57
CA ASN A 171 -4.48 -1.40 11.08
C ASN A 171 -4.55 -1.34 9.56
N SER A 172 -3.63 -0.65 8.89
CA SER A 172 -3.60 -0.65 7.42
C SER A 172 -3.24 -2.02 6.82
N PHE A 173 -2.49 -2.87 7.54
CA PHE A 173 -2.26 -4.27 7.15
C PHE A 173 -3.50 -5.15 7.30
N ASN A 174 -4.31 -4.93 8.36
CA ASN A 174 -5.58 -5.62 8.51
C ASN A 174 -6.58 -5.16 7.44
N GLU A 175 -6.60 -3.87 7.13
CA GLU A 175 -7.39 -3.29 6.04
C GLU A 175 -6.98 -3.88 4.69
N PHE A 176 -5.68 -4.06 4.43
CA PHE A 176 -5.21 -4.75 3.22
C PHE A 176 -5.85 -6.14 3.06
N ARG A 177 -5.91 -6.94 4.14
CA ARG A 177 -6.60 -8.23 4.12
C ARG A 177 -8.08 -8.08 3.78
N ALA A 178 -8.80 -7.16 4.44
CA ALA A 178 -10.22 -6.93 4.17
C ALA A 178 -10.46 -6.48 2.72
N ARG A 179 -9.56 -5.66 2.17
CA ARG A 179 -9.61 -5.19 0.77
C ARG A 179 -9.39 -6.33 -0.23
N ILE A 180 -8.52 -7.29 0.07
CA ILE A 180 -8.37 -8.52 -0.73
C ILE A 180 -9.67 -9.31 -0.76
N GLU A 181 -10.33 -9.47 0.39
CA GLU A 181 -11.62 -10.18 0.50
C GLU A 181 -12.72 -9.46 -0.31
N ILE A 182 -12.86 -8.14 -0.15
CA ILE A 182 -13.82 -7.31 -0.92
C ILE A 182 -13.55 -7.40 -2.42
N CYS A 183 -12.28 -7.33 -2.83
CA CYS A 183 -11.89 -7.45 -4.24
C CYS A 183 -12.30 -8.81 -4.82
N ALA A 184 -12.09 -9.89 -4.07
CA ALA A 184 -12.49 -11.23 -4.48
C ALA A 184 -14.02 -11.36 -4.59
N GLU A 185 -14.77 -10.84 -3.61
CA GLU A 185 -16.24 -10.85 -3.61
C GLU A 185 -16.82 -10.09 -4.82
N LYS A 186 -16.15 -9.04 -5.26
CA LYS A 186 -16.52 -8.26 -6.45
C LYS A 186 -15.97 -8.80 -7.76
N GLY A 187 -15.40 -10.00 -7.77
CA GLY A 187 -14.85 -10.61 -8.99
C GLY A 187 -13.67 -9.83 -9.57
N GLY A 188 -12.94 -9.09 -8.75
CA GLY A 188 -11.78 -8.29 -9.17
C GLY A 188 -12.11 -6.87 -9.63
N ALA A 189 -13.37 -6.42 -9.57
CA ALA A 189 -13.73 -5.04 -9.87
C ALA A 189 -13.15 -4.03 -8.87
N LEU A 190 -13.14 -2.74 -9.25
CA LEU A 190 -12.76 -1.64 -8.35
C LEU A 190 -13.80 -1.45 -7.23
N PHE A 191 -13.33 -0.98 -6.08
CA PHE A 191 -14.17 -0.69 -4.92
C PHE A 191 -13.65 0.51 -4.13
N GLU A 192 -14.52 1.12 -3.33
CA GLU A 192 -14.17 2.14 -2.33
C GLU A 192 -13.98 1.49 -0.96
#